data_AF-N9E6L4-F1
#
_entry.id   AF-N9E6L4-F1
#
_cell.length_a   1.000
_cell.length_b   1.000
_cell.length_c   1.000
_cell.angle_alpha   90.00
_cell.angle_beta   90.00
_cell.angle_gamma   90.00
#
_symmetry.space_group_name_H-M   'P 1'
#
loop_
_entity.id
_entity.type
_entity.pdbx_description
1 polymer ?
#
loop_
_entity_poly.entity_id
_entity_poly.type
_entity_poly.pdbx_seq_one_letter_code
_entity_poly.pdbx_strand_id
1 'polypeptide(L)'
;MLKINDEILKIKPIDKKIINEKKGVEVTYTRTDMTNFNQIITFMNINSSHDVGNNDIAYIDNRLKKMIGRGFCGFLSHDIHSRINLYALNVIFEAKDGSIIDKTNLTNADCHWEDYYYLEKKSKIRYRIKPNMPNFKENELHNKKYEYEFELLVDENGDVKQIDSPKLYLEEESDEIYQRTKAAFLNAKFYPYIENGQAKPFLVKQPVEIEGASLIPKILKNIFSKK
;
A
#
# COMPACT_ATOMS: atom_id res chain seq x y z
N MET A 1 -3.53 -34.21 -3.39
CA MET A 1 -4.32 -33.02 -3.00
C MET A 1 -3.59 -32.27 -1.91
N LEU A 2 -2.81 -31.27 -2.32
CA LEU A 2 -2.14 -30.31 -1.45
C LEU A 2 -3.16 -29.58 -0.56
N LYS A 3 -3.09 -29.78 0.77
CA LYS A 3 -3.86 -28.98 1.75
C LYS A 3 -2.92 -28.47 2.83
N ILE A 4 -2.53 -27.21 2.71
CA ILE A 4 -1.63 -26.54 3.66
C ILE A 4 -2.45 -25.84 4.74
N ASN A 5 -1.88 -25.68 5.94
CA ASN A 5 -2.39 -24.66 6.86
C ASN A 5 -1.94 -23.27 6.38
N ASP A 6 -2.89 -22.57 5.77
CA ASP A 6 -2.79 -21.22 5.23
C ASP A 6 -2.25 -20.17 6.23
N GLU A 7 -2.30 -20.43 7.53
CA GLU A 7 -1.77 -19.51 8.56
C GLU A 7 -0.25 -19.36 8.54
N ILE A 8 0.50 -20.40 8.15
CA ILE A 8 1.97 -20.36 8.12
C ILE A 8 2.49 -19.41 7.01
N LEU A 9 1.71 -19.25 5.96
CA LEU A 9 2.01 -18.37 4.83
C LEU A 9 1.75 -16.89 5.15
N LYS A 10 1.08 -16.58 6.27
CA LYS A 10 0.79 -15.20 6.71
C LYS A 10 1.88 -14.62 7.62
N ILE A 11 2.89 -15.40 7.97
CA ILE A 11 3.96 -14.98 8.88
C ILE A 11 4.89 -14.02 8.14
N LYS A 12 5.28 -12.92 8.80
CA LYS A 12 6.18 -11.92 8.22
C LYS A 12 7.54 -12.54 7.86
N PRO A 13 8.13 -12.18 6.72
CA PRO A 13 9.43 -12.69 6.31
C PRO A 13 10.51 -12.22 7.30
N ILE A 14 11.07 -13.17 8.01
CA ILE A 14 12.26 -13.05 8.86
C ILE A 14 13.11 -14.26 8.47
N ASP A 15 14.44 -14.14 8.45
CA ASP A 15 15.34 -15.28 8.16
C ASP A 15 15.04 -16.44 9.11
N LYS A 16 14.23 -17.38 8.63
CA LYS A 16 13.58 -18.39 9.47
C LYS A 16 13.09 -19.55 8.62
N LYS A 17 13.39 -20.75 9.11
CA LYS A 17 12.79 -22.00 8.67
C LYS A 17 11.63 -22.36 9.58
N ILE A 18 10.46 -22.62 9.01
CA ILE A 18 9.25 -23.03 9.72
C ILE A 18 8.82 -24.37 9.16
N ILE A 19 8.85 -25.40 10.01
CA ILE A 19 8.46 -26.76 9.64
C ILE A 19 7.10 -27.05 10.26
N ASN A 20 6.15 -27.50 9.45
CA ASN A 20 4.92 -28.11 9.94
C ASN A 20 4.86 -29.58 9.51
N GLU A 21 5.51 -30.43 10.30
CA GLU A 21 5.60 -31.87 10.05
C GLU A 21 4.21 -32.53 9.97
N LYS A 22 3.25 -32.07 10.78
CA LYS A 22 1.86 -32.59 10.77
C LYS A 22 1.09 -32.27 9.48
N LYS A 23 1.56 -31.31 8.69
CA LYS A 23 0.91 -30.86 7.45
C LYS A 23 1.76 -31.10 6.21
N GLY A 24 2.97 -31.64 6.37
CA GLY A 24 3.86 -32.01 5.27
C GLY A 24 4.34 -30.82 4.45
N VAL A 25 4.59 -29.68 5.09
CA VAL A 25 5.15 -28.49 4.44
C VAL A 25 6.25 -27.90 5.29
N GLU A 26 7.34 -27.53 4.61
CA GLU A 26 8.40 -26.70 5.14
C GLU A 26 8.41 -25.37 4.38
N VAL A 27 8.56 -24.27 5.11
CA VAL A 27 8.70 -22.93 4.52
C VAL A 27 9.99 -22.31 5.01
N THR A 28 10.82 -21.89 4.06
CA THR A 28 12.07 -21.17 4.32
C THR A 28 11.93 -19.76 3.79
N TYR A 29 12.11 -18.79 4.67
CA TYR A 29 12.17 -17.37 4.30
C TYR A 29 13.62 -16.90 4.40
N THR A 30 14.08 -16.24 3.34
CA THR A 30 15.41 -15.63 3.29
C THR A 30 15.28 -14.22 2.77
N ARG A 31 15.79 -13.25 3.53
CA ARG A 31 15.92 -11.88 3.07
C ARG A 31 17.30 -11.71 2.44
N THR A 32 17.34 -11.55 1.12
CA THR A 32 18.62 -11.38 0.40
C THR A 32 19.18 -9.97 0.56
N ASP A 33 18.30 -8.97 0.60
CA ASP A 33 18.63 -7.59 0.97
C ASP A 33 17.38 -6.87 1.53
N MET A 34 17.45 -5.55 1.73
CA MET A 34 16.35 -4.77 2.31
C MET A 34 15.06 -4.78 1.47
N THR A 35 15.14 -5.06 0.18
CA THR A 35 14.04 -4.98 -0.80
C THR A 35 13.68 -6.32 -1.44
N ASN A 36 14.58 -7.30 -1.38
CA ASN A 36 14.43 -8.60 -2.03
C ASN A 36 14.26 -9.72 -0.99
N PHE A 37 13.17 -10.46 -1.15
CA PHE A 37 12.75 -11.54 -0.29
C PHE A 37 12.63 -12.82 -1.12
N ASN A 38 13.07 -13.94 -0.54
CA ASN A 38 12.90 -15.26 -1.10
C ASN A 38 12.09 -16.11 -0.12
N GLN A 39 11.11 -16.84 -0.66
CA GLN A 39 10.32 -17.82 0.05
C GLN A 39 10.39 -19.14 -0.71
N ILE A 40 10.86 -20.19 -0.03
CA ILE A 40 10.86 -21.55 -0.56
C ILE A 40 9.79 -22.32 0.21
N ILE A 41 8.84 -22.90 -0.50
CA ILE A 41 7.76 -23.73 0.03
C ILE A 41 8.00 -25.16 -0.45
N THR A 42 8.48 -26.01 0.45
CA THR A 42 8.79 -27.40 0.18
C THR A 42 7.63 -28.28 0.62
N PHE A 43 7.07 -29.03 -0.32
CA PHE A 43 6.01 -29.99 -0.08
C PHE A 43 6.59 -31.35 0.30
N MET A 44 6.65 -31.64 1.60
CA MET A 44 7.21 -32.90 2.13
C MET A 44 6.40 -34.15 1.74
N ASN A 45 5.16 -33.96 1.28
CA ASN A 45 4.27 -35.03 0.84
C ASN A 45 4.35 -35.32 -0.67
N ILE A 46 5.14 -34.55 -1.42
CA ILE A 46 5.38 -34.74 -2.85
C ILE A 46 6.84 -35.15 -2.99
N ASN A 47 7.12 -36.33 -3.55
CA ASN A 47 8.50 -36.80 -3.64
C ASN A 47 9.24 -36.06 -4.74
N SER A 48 8.62 -35.91 -5.91
CA SER A 48 9.18 -35.22 -7.08
C SER A 48 8.15 -34.37 -7.82
N SER A 49 8.61 -33.38 -8.60
CA SER A 49 7.74 -32.53 -9.43
C SER A 49 6.97 -33.33 -10.49
N HIS A 50 7.45 -34.51 -10.86
CA HIS A 50 6.74 -35.46 -11.73
C HIS A 50 5.48 -36.07 -11.08
N ASP A 51 5.38 -36.04 -9.75
CA ASP A 51 4.21 -36.54 -9.02
C ASP A 51 3.05 -35.52 -8.95
N VAL A 52 3.27 -34.32 -9.49
CA VAL A 52 2.31 -33.20 -9.41
C VAL A 52 1.25 -33.33 -10.50
N GLY A 53 0.00 -33.49 -10.09
CA GLY A 53 -1.13 -33.50 -11.02
C GLY A 53 -1.67 -32.09 -11.31
N ASN A 54 -2.49 -31.98 -12.37
CA ASN A 54 -3.14 -30.72 -12.77
C ASN A 54 -3.94 -30.05 -11.63
N ASN A 55 -4.55 -30.85 -10.74
CA ASN A 55 -5.30 -30.32 -9.61
C ASN A 55 -4.39 -29.62 -8.57
N ASP A 56 -3.17 -30.12 -8.39
CA ASP A 56 -2.20 -29.53 -7.46
C ASP A 56 -1.61 -28.25 -8.05
N ILE A 57 -1.34 -28.21 -9.37
CA ILE A 57 -1.01 -26.97 -10.09
C ILE A 57 -2.12 -25.93 -9.94
N ALA A 58 -3.37 -26.31 -10.21
CA ALA A 58 -4.52 -25.41 -10.09
C ALA A 58 -4.69 -24.86 -8.66
N TYR A 59 -4.35 -25.65 -7.63
CA TYR A 59 -4.36 -25.21 -6.25
C TYR A 59 -3.26 -24.18 -5.95
N ILE A 60 -2.04 -24.40 -6.46
CA ILE A 60 -0.92 -23.45 -6.35
C ILE A 60 -1.32 -22.11 -6.99
N ASP A 61 -1.79 -22.15 -8.24
CA ASP A 61 -2.14 -20.95 -9.01
C ASP A 61 -3.31 -20.18 -8.42
N ASN A 62 -4.41 -20.87 -8.09
CA ASN A 62 -5.65 -20.19 -7.74
C ASN A 62 -5.76 -19.83 -6.26
N ARG A 63 -4.99 -20.47 -5.38
CA ARG A 63 -5.10 -20.27 -3.94
C ARG A 63 -3.81 -19.80 -3.30
N LEU A 64 -2.72 -20.55 -3.46
CA LEU A 64 -1.48 -20.24 -2.74
C LEU A 64 -0.87 -18.93 -3.22
N LYS A 65 -0.68 -18.76 -4.54
CA LYS A 65 -0.14 -17.51 -5.10
C LYS A 65 -0.97 -16.29 -4.69
N LYS A 66 -2.30 -16.38 -4.74
CA LYS A 66 -3.19 -15.29 -4.30
C LYS A 66 -3.05 -14.97 -2.81
N MET A 67 -2.94 -16.00 -1.97
CA MET A 67 -2.78 -15.80 -0.53
C MET A 67 -1.43 -15.17 -0.18
N ILE A 68 -0.35 -15.66 -0.80
CA ILE A 68 1.00 -15.12 -0.61
C ILE A 68 1.04 -13.67 -1.13
N GLY A 69 0.46 -13.40 -2.30
CA GLY A 69 0.31 -12.04 -2.84
C GLY A 69 -0.39 -11.10 -1.88
N ARG A 70 -1.54 -11.49 -1.32
CA ARG A 70 -2.25 -10.68 -0.30
C ARG A 70 -1.41 -10.46 0.96
N GLY A 71 -0.70 -11.49 1.43
CA GLY A 71 0.18 -11.38 2.59
C GLY A 71 1.34 -10.42 2.35
N PHE A 72 1.99 -10.54 1.19
CA PHE A 72 3.09 -9.67 0.77
C PHE A 72 2.64 -8.23 0.58
N CYS A 73 1.57 -8.00 -0.19
CA CYS A 73 1.01 -6.66 -0.37
C CYS A 73 0.54 -6.08 0.96
N GLY A 74 -0.08 -6.87 1.84
CA GLY A 74 -0.43 -6.46 3.19
C GLY A 74 0.79 -6.07 4.03
N PHE A 75 1.90 -6.81 3.95
CA PHE A 75 3.16 -6.45 4.61
C PHE A 75 3.69 -5.10 4.11
N LEU A 76 3.79 -4.93 2.78
CA LEU A 76 4.24 -3.68 2.17
C LEU A 76 3.28 -2.51 2.45
N SER A 77 1.99 -2.80 2.59
CA SER A 77 1.00 -1.75 2.78
C SER A 77 1.26 -0.97 4.08
N HIS A 78 1.93 -1.55 5.10
CA HIS A 78 2.22 -0.87 6.36
C HIS A 78 3.28 0.25 6.26
N ASP A 79 4.09 0.29 5.20
CA ASP A 79 5.14 1.30 5.02
C ASP A 79 5.12 1.86 3.59
N ILE A 80 4.96 3.18 3.49
CA ILE A 80 4.92 3.90 2.21
C ILE A 80 6.25 3.80 1.44
N HIS A 81 7.39 3.68 2.11
CA HIS A 81 8.68 3.44 1.44
C HIS A 81 8.67 2.15 0.63
N SER A 82 7.91 1.15 1.07
CA SER A 82 7.83 -0.15 0.42
C SER A 82 6.84 -0.21 -0.76
N ARG A 83 6.06 0.86 -0.95
CA ARG A 83 5.20 1.04 -2.13
C ARG A 83 5.92 1.73 -3.27
N ILE A 84 6.84 2.65 -2.95
CA ILE A 84 7.52 3.52 -3.92
C ILE A 84 8.81 2.88 -4.41
N ASN A 85 9.52 2.16 -3.53
CA ASN A 85 10.71 1.42 -3.91
C ASN A 85 10.33 0.05 -4.45
N LEU A 86 11.12 -0.48 -5.38
CA LEU A 86 10.90 -1.81 -5.92
C LEU A 86 11.17 -2.84 -4.82
N TYR A 87 10.11 -3.49 -4.35
CA TYR A 87 10.20 -4.65 -3.47
C TYR A 87 9.83 -5.89 -4.27
N ALA A 88 10.57 -6.97 -4.09
CA ALA A 88 10.31 -8.22 -4.78
C ALA A 88 10.27 -9.41 -3.80
N LEU A 89 9.28 -10.27 -3.99
CA LEU A 89 9.16 -11.56 -3.35
C LEU A 89 9.25 -12.65 -4.41
N ASN A 90 10.34 -13.41 -4.38
CA ASN A 90 10.47 -14.62 -5.18
C ASN A 90 9.95 -15.80 -4.37
N VAL A 91 8.97 -16.51 -4.91
CA VAL A 91 8.40 -17.71 -4.31
C VAL A 91 8.75 -18.91 -5.17
N ILE A 92 9.34 -19.92 -4.56
CA ILE A 92 9.65 -21.20 -5.19
C ILE A 92 8.81 -22.27 -4.50
N PHE A 93 8.06 -23.03 -5.29
CA PHE A 93 7.35 -24.22 -4.86
C PHE A 93 8.16 -25.44 -5.29
N GLU A 94 8.55 -26.29 -4.35
CA GLU A 94 9.39 -27.46 -4.62
C GLU A 94 8.86 -28.73 -3.95
N ALA A 95 9.19 -29.86 -4.54
CA ALA A 95 8.97 -31.17 -3.95
C ALA A 95 10.07 -31.50 -2.92
N LYS A 96 9.88 -32.60 -2.20
CA LYS A 96 10.80 -33.06 -1.15
C LYS A 96 12.22 -33.34 -1.66
N ASP A 97 12.37 -33.77 -2.91
CA ASP A 97 13.68 -34.00 -3.55
C ASP A 97 14.37 -32.69 -4.02
N GLY A 98 13.73 -31.52 -3.85
CA GLY A 98 14.22 -30.22 -4.32
C GLY A 98 13.89 -29.93 -5.78
N SER A 99 13.18 -30.81 -6.47
CA SER A 99 12.70 -30.52 -7.83
C SER A 99 11.65 -29.41 -7.78
N ILE A 100 11.81 -28.43 -8.67
CA ILE A 100 10.93 -27.26 -8.74
C ILE A 100 9.61 -27.68 -9.37
N ILE A 101 8.53 -27.36 -8.67
CA ILE A 101 7.15 -27.51 -9.15
C ILE A 101 6.74 -26.25 -9.89
N ASP A 102 6.98 -25.08 -9.29
CA ASP A 102 6.55 -23.80 -9.86
C ASP A 102 7.32 -22.62 -9.23
N LYS A 103 7.28 -21.46 -9.88
CA LYS A 103 7.86 -20.21 -9.38
C LYS A 103 6.92 -19.04 -9.65
N THR A 104 6.92 -18.08 -8.73
CA THR A 104 6.29 -16.78 -8.98
C THR A 104 7.16 -15.67 -8.40
N ASN A 105 7.19 -14.54 -9.10
CA ASN A 105 7.76 -13.32 -8.60
C ASN A 105 6.61 -12.33 -8.41
N LEU A 106 6.55 -11.75 -7.23
CA LEU A 106 5.59 -10.72 -6.86
C LEU A 106 6.36 -9.45 -6.54
N THR A 107 5.91 -8.35 -7.11
CA THR A 107 6.46 -7.03 -6.84
C THR A 107 5.43 -6.13 -6.19
N ASN A 108 5.88 -5.01 -5.65
CA ASN A 108 4.99 -3.95 -5.19
C ASN A 108 4.08 -3.41 -6.33
N ALA A 109 4.45 -3.57 -7.61
CA ALA A 109 3.58 -3.20 -8.73
C ALA A 109 2.36 -4.14 -8.91
N ASP A 110 2.42 -5.37 -8.39
CA ASP A 110 1.33 -6.35 -8.47
C ASP A 110 0.27 -6.13 -7.37
N CYS A 111 0.48 -5.15 -6.49
CA CYS A 111 -0.42 -4.83 -5.39
C CYS A 111 -1.49 -3.81 -5.82
N HIS A 112 -2.76 -4.18 -5.69
CA HIS A 112 -3.90 -3.25 -5.80
C HIS A 112 -4.00 -2.41 -4.51
N TRP A 113 -3.23 -1.33 -4.44
CA TRP A 113 -3.10 -0.50 -3.23
C TRP A 113 -4.42 0.09 -2.75
N GLU A 114 -5.38 0.25 -3.66
CA GLU A 114 -6.72 0.75 -3.40
C GLU A 114 -7.49 -0.14 -2.43
N ASP A 115 -7.21 -1.45 -2.40
CA ASP A 115 -7.86 -2.42 -1.52
C ASP A 115 -7.45 -2.27 -0.04
N TYR A 116 -6.40 -1.49 0.25
CA TYR A 116 -5.75 -1.47 1.57
C TYR A 116 -5.83 -0.13 2.32
N TYR A 117 -6.28 0.97 1.70
CA TYR A 117 -6.15 2.31 2.30
C TYR A 117 -7.29 3.32 2.08
N TYR A 118 -8.33 2.99 1.32
CA TYR A 118 -9.44 3.91 1.17
C TYR A 118 -10.39 3.82 2.36
N LEU A 119 -10.46 4.91 3.13
CA LEU A 119 -11.65 5.15 3.94
C LEU A 119 -12.86 5.16 3.01
N GLU A 120 -13.79 4.24 3.23
CA GLU A 120 -15.09 4.31 2.56
C GLU A 120 -15.65 5.74 2.71
N LYS A 121 -16.25 6.26 1.63
CA LYS A 121 -16.83 7.62 1.45
C LYS A 121 -17.71 8.17 2.60
N LYS A 122 -17.98 7.39 3.65
CA LYS A 122 -18.84 7.71 4.80
C LYS A 122 -18.08 8.20 6.04
N SER A 123 -16.77 8.06 6.11
CA SER A 123 -15.98 8.52 7.27
C SER A 123 -15.83 10.05 7.25
N LYS A 124 -16.38 10.75 8.26
CA LYS A 124 -16.21 12.20 8.42
C LYS A 124 -14.78 12.50 8.88
N ILE A 125 -13.84 12.56 7.94
CA ILE A 125 -12.46 12.98 8.19
C ILE A 125 -12.47 14.48 8.53
N ARG A 126 -11.81 14.86 9.62
CA ARG A 126 -11.75 16.25 10.10
C ARG A 126 -10.33 16.63 10.45
N TYR A 127 -9.96 17.85 10.11
CA TYR A 127 -8.72 18.45 10.58
C TYR A 127 -8.79 18.74 12.08
N ARG A 128 -7.74 18.35 12.79
CA ARG A 128 -7.37 18.88 14.11
C ARG A 128 -6.57 20.17 13.96
N ILE A 129 -5.63 20.19 13.01
CA ILE A 129 -4.87 21.37 12.59
C ILE A 129 -5.01 21.49 11.08
N LYS A 130 -5.57 22.61 10.61
CA LYS A 130 -5.76 22.85 9.18
C LYS A 130 -4.42 23.17 8.49
N PRO A 131 -4.26 22.86 7.20
CA PRO A 131 -3.11 23.30 6.42
C PRO A 131 -3.01 24.83 6.44
N ASN A 132 -1.80 25.35 6.59
CA ASN A 132 -1.55 26.79 6.51
C ASN A 132 -1.30 27.19 5.06
N MET A 133 -2.39 27.48 4.34
CA MET A 133 -2.31 27.76 2.91
C MET A 133 -1.48 29.02 2.63
N PRO A 134 -0.51 28.96 1.69
CA PRO A 134 0.24 30.13 1.28
C PRO A 134 -0.67 31.18 0.63
N ASN A 135 -0.34 32.45 0.83
CA ASN A 135 -0.97 33.55 0.10
C ASN A 135 -0.28 33.69 -1.26
N PHE A 136 -1.06 33.61 -2.34
CA PHE A 136 -0.60 33.86 -3.70
C PHE A 136 -1.13 35.21 -4.18
N LYS A 137 -0.25 36.02 -4.77
CA LYS A 137 -0.64 37.27 -5.43
C LYS A 137 -1.22 36.97 -6.81
N GLU A 138 -2.10 37.84 -7.28
CA GLU A 138 -2.79 37.68 -8.56
C GLU A 138 -1.84 37.57 -9.76
N ASN A 139 -0.71 38.28 -9.72
CA ASN A 139 0.34 38.19 -10.73
C ASN A 139 1.14 36.88 -10.68
N GLU A 140 1.32 36.27 -9.51
CA GLU A 140 1.94 34.94 -9.36
C GLU A 140 1.06 33.85 -9.97
N LEU A 141 -0.27 34.06 -9.97
CA LEU A 141 -1.23 33.14 -10.57
C LEU A 141 -1.48 33.39 -12.05
N HIS A 142 -0.80 34.36 -12.68
CA HIS A 142 -1.01 34.73 -14.08
C HIS A 142 -2.49 35.00 -14.46
N ASN A 143 -3.30 35.50 -13.52
CA ASN A 143 -4.76 35.61 -13.66
C ASN A 143 -5.48 34.29 -14.01
N LYS A 144 -4.88 33.16 -13.65
CA LYS A 144 -5.43 31.83 -13.85
C LYS A 144 -5.90 31.23 -12.53
N LYS A 145 -6.82 30.29 -12.67
CA LYS A 145 -7.28 29.44 -11.60
C LYS A 145 -6.49 28.14 -11.61
N TYR A 146 -6.13 27.66 -10.43
CA TYR A 146 -5.46 26.37 -10.24
C TYR A 146 -6.35 25.44 -9.42
N GLU A 147 -6.49 24.20 -9.87
CA GLU A 147 -7.22 23.15 -9.20
C GLU A 147 -6.29 21.95 -9.02
N TYR A 148 -6.09 21.54 -7.77
CA TYR A 148 -5.25 20.40 -7.42
C TYR A 148 -6.03 19.41 -6.56
N GLU A 149 -5.72 18.12 -6.67
CA GLU A 149 -6.17 17.10 -5.72
C GLU A 149 -4.96 16.46 -5.06
N PHE A 150 -4.75 16.73 -3.78
CA PHE A 150 -3.66 16.15 -3.01
C PHE A 150 -4.10 14.86 -2.35
N GLU A 151 -3.32 13.79 -2.50
CA GLU A 151 -3.51 12.58 -1.70
C GLU A 151 -2.60 12.62 -0.48
N LEU A 152 -3.21 12.57 0.71
CA LEU A 152 -2.51 12.66 1.98
C LEU A 152 -2.50 11.30 2.67
N LEU A 153 -1.31 10.83 3.04
CA LEU A 153 -1.16 9.73 3.98
C LEU A 153 -1.09 10.27 5.40
N VAL A 154 -2.04 9.82 6.21
CA VAL A 154 -2.17 10.20 7.61
C VAL A 154 -1.89 8.98 8.48
N ASP A 155 -1.04 9.14 9.49
CA ASP A 155 -0.72 8.07 10.45
C ASP A 155 -1.83 7.89 11.52
N GLU A 156 -1.66 6.90 12.38
CA GLU A 156 -2.55 6.63 13.52
C GLU A 156 -2.67 7.79 14.53
N ASN A 157 -1.74 8.74 14.54
CA ASN A 157 -1.78 9.93 15.41
C ASN A 157 -2.53 11.10 14.75
N GLY A 158 -2.93 10.94 13.49
CA GLY A 158 -3.52 11.98 12.67
C GLY A 158 -2.49 12.92 12.06
N ASP A 159 -1.20 12.59 12.05
CA ASP A 159 -0.17 13.42 11.43
C ASP A 159 -0.05 13.09 9.94
N VAL A 160 -0.01 14.11 9.09
CA VAL A 160 0.31 13.93 7.67
C VAL A 160 1.78 13.55 7.56
N LYS A 161 2.05 12.32 7.12
CA LYS A 161 3.43 11.83 6.92
C LYS A 161 3.93 12.09 5.51
N GLN A 162 3.01 12.05 4.54
CA GLN A 162 3.33 12.19 3.14
C GLN A 162 2.17 12.81 2.39
N ILE A 163 2.52 13.54 1.36
CA ILE A 163 1.61 14.21 0.44
C ILE A 163 2.12 13.82 -0.94
N ASP A 164 1.37 12.99 -1.64
CA ASP A 164 1.71 12.63 -3.00
C ASP A 164 0.63 13.11 -3.96
N SER A 165 1.13 13.59 -5.10
CA SER A 165 0.34 13.73 -6.31
C SER A 165 -0.10 12.32 -6.71
N PRO A 166 -1.38 12.05 -6.99
CA PRO A 166 -1.68 10.93 -7.86
C PRO A 166 -0.92 11.20 -9.17
N LYS A 167 0.16 10.43 -9.43
CA LYS A 167 0.99 10.57 -10.64
C LYS A 167 0.12 10.54 -11.89
N LEU A 168 -0.19 11.73 -12.40
CA LEU A 168 -0.69 11.94 -13.76
C LEU A 168 -0.11 13.18 -14.42
N TYR A 169 0.57 14.08 -13.69
CA TYR A 169 1.15 15.30 -14.27
C TYR A 169 2.55 15.58 -13.70
N LEU A 170 3.59 14.97 -14.29
CA LEU A 170 5.00 15.34 -14.01
C LEU A 170 5.27 16.84 -14.28
N GLU A 171 4.43 17.47 -15.10
CA GLU A 171 4.45 18.90 -15.38
C GLU A 171 4.20 19.75 -14.11
N GLU A 172 3.38 19.26 -13.17
CA GLU A 172 3.00 19.99 -11.94
C GLU A 172 4.07 19.96 -10.84
N GLU A 173 4.96 18.97 -10.80
CA GLU A 173 6.06 18.98 -9.81
C GLU A 173 7.09 20.09 -10.12
N SER A 174 7.06 20.67 -11.33
CA SER A 174 7.81 21.87 -11.69
C SER A 174 7.06 23.18 -11.44
N ASP A 175 5.77 23.11 -11.06
CA ASP A 175 4.92 24.27 -10.77
C ASP A 175 5.15 24.76 -9.34
N GLU A 176 5.60 26.02 -9.22
CA GLU A 176 5.87 26.66 -7.94
C GLU A 176 4.61 26.81 -7.07
N ILE A 177 3.44 27.02 -7.68
CA ILE A 177 2.16 27.13 -6.98
C ILE A 177 1.77 25.80 -6.36
N TYR A 178 1.94 24.71 -7.12
CA TYR A 178 1.74 23.35 -6.64
C TYR A 178 2.67 23.03 -5.46
N GLN A 179 3.98 23.28 -5.58
CA GLN A 179 4.96 22.96 -4.52
C GLN A 179 4.70 23.72 -3.22
N ARG A 180 4.37 25.02 -3.31
CA ARG A 180 4.02 25.83 -2.13
C ARG A 180 2.73 25.36 -1.48
N THR A 181 1.75 24.94 -2.28
CA THR A 181 0.47 24.40 -1.79
C THR A 181 0.67 23.02 -1.13
N LYS A 182 1.48 22.15 -1.73
CA LYS A 182 1.90 20.85 -1.17
C LYS A 182 2.51 21.04 0.22
N ALA A 183 3.47 21.95 0.35
CA ALA A 183 4.14 22.21 1.63
C ALA A 183 3.18 22.62 2.77
N ALA A 184 2.04 23.26 2.47
CA ALA A 184 1.05 23.65 3.47
C ALA A 184 0.42 22.47 4.22
N PHE A 185 0.31 21.32 3.56
CA PHE A 185 -0.30 20.11 4.13
C PHE A 185 0.63 19.34 5.06
N LEU A 186 1.95 19.57 5.03
CA LEU A 186 2.91 18.80 5.83
C LEU A 186 2.70 18.99 7.34
N ASN A 187 2.22 20.17 7.73
CA ASN A 187 1.92 20.50 9.12
C ASN A 187 0.45 20.30 9.49
N ALA A 188 -0.39 19.88 8.52
CA ALA A 188 -1.77 19.59 8.80
C ALA A 188 -1.88 18.32 9.66
N LYS A 189 -2.88 18.31 10.54
CA LYS A 189 -3.19 17.16 11.37
C LYS A 189 -4.67 16.87 11.29
N PHE A 190 -5.02 15.60 11.24
CA PHE A 190 -6.38 15.10 11.31
C PHE A 190 -6.67 14.55 12.72
N TYR A 191 -7.94 14.33 13.00
CA TYR A 191 -8.31 13.42 14.07
C TYR A 191 -7.94 11.99 13.66
N PRO A 192 -7.37 11.17 14.57
CA PRO A 192 -7.12 9.76 14.31
C PRO A 192 -8.37 9.06 13.78
N TYR A 193 -8.19 8.23 12.76
CA TYR A 193 -9.25 7.32 12.32
C TYR A 193 -9.28 6.12 13.25
N ILE A 194 -10.39 5.94 13.96
CA ILE A 194 -10.58 4.83 14.89
C ILE A 194 -11.46 3.77 14.24
N GLU A 195 -10.93 2.56 14.11
CA GLU A 195 -11.66 1.39 13.64
C GLU A 195 -11.50 0.27 14.66
N ASN A 196 -12.63 -0.27 15.16
CA ASN A 196 -12.65 -1.29 16.21
C ASN A 196 -11.85 -0.90 17.47
N GLY A 197 -11.93 0.38 17.87
CA GLY A 197 -11.25 0.91 19.07
C GLY A 197 -9.75 1.13 18.92
N GLN A 198 -9.19 0.92 17.72
CA GLN A 198 -7.77 1.15 17.43
C GLN A 198 -7.61 2.26 16.41
N ALA A 199 -6.62 3.12 16.62
CA ALA A 199 -6.24 4.13 15.65
C ALA A 199 -5.52 3.46 14.46
N LYS A 200 -5.89 3.85 13.25
CA LYS A 200 -5.33 3.32 12.01
C LYS A 200 -4.88 4.44 11.09
N PRO A 201 -3.81 4.23 10.31
CA PRO A 201 -3.44 5.12 9.23
C PRO A 201 -4.52 5.11 8.14
N PHE A 202 -4.61 6.19 7.38
CA PHE A 202 -5.57 6.31 6.29
C PHE A 202 -5.08 7.24 5.17
N LEU A 203 -5.62 7.02 3.96
CA LEU A 203 -5.45 7.96 2.86
C LEU A 203 -6.68 8.88 2.76
N VAL A 204 -6.42 10.15 2.45
CA VAL A 204 -7.48 11.12 2.16
C VAL A 204 -7.12 12.00 0.98
N LYS A 205 -8.08 12.16 0.07
CA LYS A 205 -7.99 13.11 -1.05
C LYS A 205 -8.48 14.48 -0.61
N GLN A 206 -7.69 15.52 -0.91
CA GLN A 206 -7.95 16.91 -0.54
C GLN A 206 -7.94 17.79 -1.78
N PRO A 207 -9.12 18.17 -2.31
CA PRO A 207 -9.20 19.12 -3.41
C PRO A 207 -8.87 20.53 -2.92
N VAL A 208 -8.12 21.27 -3.74
CA VAL A 208 -7.71 22.66 -3.50
C VAL A 208 -7.99 23.48 -4.75
N GLU A 209 -8.56 24.66 -4.54
CA GLU A 209 -8.89 25.63 -5.58
C GLU A 209 -8.19 26.95 -5.21
N ILE A 210 -7.39 27.52 -6.12
CA ILE A 210 -6.63 28.75 -5.92
C ILE A 210 -7.00 29.75 -7.02
N GLU A 211 -7.40 30.97 -6.61
CA GLU A 211 -7.82 32.07 -7.49
C GLU A 211 -7.37 33.43 -6.90
N GLY A 212 -7.12 34.42 -7.77
CA GLY A 212 -6.64 35.76 -7.39
C GLY A 212 -7.65 36.60 -6.59
N ALA A 213 -7.11 37.41 -5.67
CA ALA A 213 -7.75 38.46 -4.86
C ALA A 213 -8.88 38.06 -3.88
N SER A 214 -9.18 36.77 -3.69
CA SER A 214 -9.93 36.30 -2.51
C SER A 214 -9.70 34.81 -2.27
N LEU A 215 -8.79 34.48 -1.35
CA LEU A 215 -8.75 33.17 -0.72
C LEU A 215 -10.00 33.03 0.15
N ILE A 216 -11.12 32.61 -0.42
CA ILE A 216 -12.08 31.82 0.35
C ILE A 216 -11.62 30.39 0.16
N PRO A 217 -10.96 29.74 1.14
CA PRO A 217 -10.72 28.32 1.06
C PRO A 217 -12.10 27.65 1.03
N LYS A 218 -12.56 27.23 -0.16
CA LYS A 218 -13.69 26.30 -0.27
C LYS A 218 -13.36 24.92 0.32
N ILE A 219 -12.22 24.75 1.00
CA ILE A 219 -12.04 23.74 2.06
C ILE A 219 -13.28 23.70 2.98
N LEU A 220 -13.93 24.86 3.22
CA LEU A 220 -15.16 24.96 4.01
C LEU A 220 -16.43 24.47 3.30
N LYS A 221 -16.54 24.51 1.96
CA LYS A 221 -17.79 24.11 1.28
C LYS A 221 -17.95 22.58 1.24
N ASN A 222 -16.91 21.82 0.93
CA ASN A 222 -17.07 20.35 0.82
C ASN A 222 -17.05 19.61 2.16
N ILE A 223 -16.56 20.21 3.25
CA ILE A 223 -16.61 19.59 4.59
C ILE A 223 -17.98 19.85 5.28
N PHE A 224 -18.71 20.90 4.87
CA PHE A 224 -19.98 21.30 5.52
C PHE A 224 -21.22 21.35 4.61
N SER A 225 -21.15 21.16 3.29
CA SER A 225 -22.35 21.10 2.45
C SER A 225 -22.77 19.67 2.09
N LYS A 226 -23.50 19.02 3.00
CA LYS A 226 -24.68 18.25 2.62
C LYS A 226 -25.86 18.84 3.39
N LYS A 227 -26.66 19.66 2.70
CA LYS A 227 -28.11 19.64 2.90
C LYS A 227 -28.66 18.53 2.02
#